data_AF-A0A2J7YR96-F1
#
_entry.id   AF-A0A2J7YR96-F1
#
_cell.length_a   1.000
_cell.length_b   1.000
_cell.length_c   1.000
_cell.angle_alpha   90.00
_cell.angle_beta   90.00
_cell.angle_gamma   90.00
#
_symmetry.space_group_name_H-M   'P 1'
#
loop_
_entity.id
_entity.type
_entity.pdbx_description
1 polymer ?
#
loop_
_entity_poly.entity_id
_entity_poly.type
_entity_poly.pdbx_seq_one_letter_code
_entity_poly.pdbx_strand_id
1 'polypeptide(L)'
;MKDTAPPTAAAPACNRLAAGLRELRARTGLSMAALAERTAYSKSSWERYLNGKQLAPRQAVEVLCAMAGEPPGRLMALWELADGEWSGRADSAPDPVVAAAPTVARPDDGGPGDGRSVRSAEPGQARRGHVGLGGWAGPRGWAVVAAVVCVVAVAAAVWVAVLPNTGSNGSTARVPSTAPPPPGCRGQGCVGKDPGLMGCGMPSRVRALGPPLRTSTGARLEFRYSAACAAAWARIWHSHIGNVIEVSSGGGRWRRAEVADTYDTQEYVFTPMVDGTDRTKLRVCFEPGGGGTRECFEPGG
;
A
#
# COMPACT_ATOMS: atom_id res chain seq x y z
N MET A 1 20.42 19.16 -23.28
CA MET A 1 21.31 18.65 -22.22
C MET A 1 20.99 19.33 -20.90
N LYS A 2 20.17 18.68 -20.09
CA LYS A 2 20.20 18.78 -18.62
C LYS A 2 19.79 17.40 -18.14
N ASP A 3 20.74 16.48 -18.27
CA ASP A 3 20.64 15.12 -17.79
C ASP A 3 20.67 15.17 -16.26
N THR A 4 19.50 15.25 -15.64
CA THR A 4 19.39 14.95 -14.21
C THR A 4 19.26 13.45 -14.07
N ALA A 5 20.38 12.74 -14.21
CA ALA A 5 20.52 11.44 -13.59
C ALA A 5 20.45 11.64 -12.07
N PRO A 6 19.58 10.95 -11.30
CA PRO A 6 19.71 10.96 -9.86
C PRO A 6 20.85 9.99 -9.47
N PRO A 7 21.69 10.37 -8.50
CA PRO A 7 22.77 9.54 -8.03
C PRO A 7 22.20 8.25 -7.44
N THR A 8 22.75 7.10 -7.81
CA THR A 8 22.68 5.86 -7.01
C THR A 8 23.53 6.00 -5.74
N ALA A 9 23.29 7.05 -4.97
CA ALA A 9 23.40 6.94 -3.52
C ALA A 9 22.15 6.15 -3.11
N ALA A 10 22.34 5.02 -2.40
CA ALA A 10 21.20 4.25 -1.91
C ALA A 10 20.26 5.22 -1.18
N ALA A 11 18.99 5.29 -1.56
CA ALA A 11 17.95 5.95 -0.77
C ALA A 11 17.47 4.92 0.27
N PRO A 12 18.13 4.79 1.44
CA PRO A 12 17.89 3.68 2.34
C PRO A 12 16.47 3.73 2.92
N ALA A 13 15.84 4.89 3.09
CA ALA A 13 14.46 4.98 3.53
C ALA A 13 13.49 4.54 2.41
N CYS A 14 13.70 4.97 1.16
CA CYS A 14 12.89 4.49 0.03
C CYS A 14 12.97 2.96 -0.14
N ASN A 15 14.17 2.40 -0.04
CA ASN A 15 14.40 0.94 -0.13
C ASN A 15 13.76 0.17 1.03
N ARG A 16 13.91 0.68 2.26
CA ARG A 16 13.28 0.08 3.46
C ARG A 16 11.76 0.14 3.37
N LEU A 17 11.19 1.24 2.88
CA LEU A 17 9.75 1.35 2.68
C LEU A 17 9.25 0.33 1.66
N ALA A 18 9.90 0.23 0.49
CA ALA A 18 9.53 -0.73 -0.54
C ALA A 18 9.61 -2.19 -0.04
N ALA A 19 10.63 -2.51 0.77
CA ALA A 19 10.75 -3.82 1.42
C ALA A 19 9.59 -4.08 2.41
N GLY A 20 9.28 -3.12 3.28
CA GLY A 20 8.17 -3.22 4.24
C GLY A 20 6.81 -3.40 3.55
N LEU A 21 6.57 -2.69 2.44
CA LEU A 21 5.34 -2.86 1.65
C LEU A 21 5.24 -4.25 1.00
N ARG A 22 6.37 -4.81 0.53
CA ARG A 22 6.40 -6.19 -0.03
C ARG A 22 6.07 -7.24 1.02
N GLU A 23 6.65 -7.12 2.21
CA GLU A 23 6.37 -8.01 3.34
C GLU A 23 4.89 -7.93 3.75
N LEU A 24 4.37 -6.71 3.84
CA LEU A 24 2.99 -6.47 4.22
C LEU A 24 2.01 -7.07 3.20
N ARG A 25 2.29 -6.90 1.90
CA ARG A 25 1.50 -7.53 0.83
C ARG A 25 1.58 -9.05 0.90
N ALA A 26 2.76 -9.62 1.16
CA ALA A 26 2.88 -11.08 1.25
C ALA A 26 1.96 -11.65 2.34
N ARG A 27 1.82 -10.94 3.48
CA ARG A 27 0.89 -11.31 4.57
C ARG A 27 -0.59 -11.22 4.20
N THR A 28 -0.99 -10.37 3.25
CA THR A 28 -2.39 -10.33 2.81
C THR A 28 -2.77 -11.52 1.92
N GLY A 29 -1.79 -12.29 1.43
CA GLY A 29 -2.02 -13.39 0.48
C GLY A 29 -2.56 -12.94 -0.88
N LEU A 30 -2.50 -11.65 -1.21
CA LEU A 30 -3.08 -11.11 -2.44
C LEU A 30 -2.09 -11.19 -3.62
N SER A 31 -2.60 -11.72 -4.74
CA SER A 31 -1.93 -11.56 -6.03
C SER A 31 -1.86 -10.08 -6.43
N MET A 32 -0.97 -9.72 -7.34
CA MET A 32 -0.88 -8.32 -7.79
C MET A 32 -2.17 -7.82 -8.42
N ALA A 33 -2.83 -8.67 -9.20
CA ALA A 33 -4.12 -8.35 -9.82
C ALA A 33 -5.20 -8.12 -8.75
N ALA A 34 -5.31 -9.01 -7.75
CA ALA A 34 -6.29 -8.86 -6.68
C ALA A 34 -6.04 -7.62 -5.81
N LEU A 35 -4.77 -7.23 -5.62
CA LEU A 35 -4.42 -5.98 -4.94
C LEU A 35 -4.86 -4.75 -5.75
N ALA A 36 -4.64 -4.77 -7.07
CA ALA A 36 -5.05 -3.70 -7.95
C ALA A 36 -6.58 -3.54 -8.02
N GLU A 37 -7.32 -4.65 -8.11
CA GLU A 37 -8.79 -4.65 -8.16
C GLU A 37 -9.44 -4.11 -6.88
N ARG A 38 -8.82 -4.35 -5.72
CA ARG A 38 -9.34 -3.94 -4.41
C ARG A 38 -8.93 -2.54 -3.99
N THR A 39 -8.11 -1.87 -4.78
CA THR A 39 -7.59 -0.54 -4.48
C THR A 39 -7.80 0.42 -5.64
N ALA A 40 -7.48 1.69 -5.45
CA ALA A 40 -7.58 2.69 -6.51
C ALA A 40 -6.36 2.69 -7.45
N TYR A 41 -5.38 1.79 -7.26
CA TYR A 41 -4.12 1.79 -7.99
C TYR A 41 -4.03 0.56 -8.89
N SER A 42 -3.50 0.75 -10.10
CA SER A 42 -3.26 -0.34 -11.06
C SER A 42 -2.18 -1.32 -10.58
N LYS A 43 -2.12 -2.51 -11.19
CA LYS A 43 -1.07 -3.50 -10.95
C LYS A 43 0.32 -2.91 -11.18
N SER A 44 0.49 -2.13 -12.24
CA SER A 44 1.75 -1.45 -12.57
C SER A 44 2.17 -0.42 -11.52
N SER A 45 1.22 0.38 -11.00
CA SER A 45 1.46 1.33 -9.91
C SER A 45 1.98 0.59 -8.67
N TRP A 46 1.32 -0.50 -8.30
CA TRP A 46 1.76 -1.36 -7.20
C TRP A 46 3.14 -1.96 -7.42
N GLU A 47 3.45 -2.43 -8.62
CA GLU A 47 4.78 -2.96 -8.94
C GLU A 47 5.87 -1.90 -8.78
N ARG A 48 5.63 -0.65 -9.21
CA ARG A 48 6.60 0.46 -9.01
C ARG A 48 6.82 0.77 -7.54
N TYR A 49 5.76 0.84 -6.76
CA TYR A 49 5.81 1.12 -5.32
C TYR A 49 6.56 0.02 -4.55
N LEU A 50 6.23 -1.24 -4.85
CA LEU A 50 6.80 -2.41 -4.17
C LEU A 50 8.26 -2.67 -4.58
N ASN A 51 8.65 -2.26 -5.78
CA ASN A 51 10.02 -2.36 -6.26
C ASN A 51 10.87 -1.11 -5.94
N GLY A 52 10.30 -0.09 -5.27
CA GLY A 52 11.01 1.14 -4.92
C GLY A 52 11.36 2.05 -6.10
N LYS A 53 10.79 1.80 -7.29
CA LYS A 53 10.99 2.63 -8.50
C LYS A 53 10.25 3.97 -8.41
N GLN A 54 9.24 4.04 -7.56
CA GLN A 54 8.52 5.27 -7.23
C GLN A 54 8.11 5.21 -5.76
N LEU A 55 8.19 6.34 -5.07
CA LEU A 55 7.63 6.46 -3.73
C LEU A 55 6.13 6.18 -3.76
N ALA A 56 5.70 5.18 -3.00
CA ALA A 56 4.29 4.86 -2.83
C ALA A 56 3.56 6.07 -2.25
N PRO A 57 2.38 6.47 -2.77
CA PRO A 57 1.59 7.52 -2.13
C PRO A 57 1.18 7.11 -0.71
N ARG A 58 1.04 8.10 0.19
CA ARG A 58 0.68 7.87 1.59
C ARG A 58 -0.55 6.95 1.76
N GLN A 59 -1.60 7.19 0.98
CA GLN A 59 -2.82 6.36 0.99
C GLN A 59 -2.59 4.93 0.51
N ALA A 60 -1.64 4.69 -0.41
CA ALA A 60 -1.31 3.32 -0.82
C ALA A 60 -0.73 2.53 0.36
N VAL A 61 0.13 3.18 1.16
CA VAL A 61 0.68 2.60 2.39
C VAL A 61 -0.43 2.32 3.41
N GLU A 62 -1.32 3.29 3.66
CA GLU A 62 -2.43 3.16 4.61
C GLU A 62 -3.42 2.05 4.22
N VAL A 63 -3.79 1.99 2.93
CA VAL A 63 -4.72 0.99 2.41
C VAL A 63 -4.12 -0.41 2.51
N LEU A 64 -2.83 -0.58 2.22
CA LEU A 64 -2.17 -1.87 2.39
C LEU A 64 -2.07 -2.28 3.87
N CYS A 65 -1.80 -1.33 4.78
CA CYS A 65 -1.81 -1.56 6.23
C CYS A 65 -3.18 -2.03 6.71
N ALA A 66 -4.24 -1.35 6.28
CA ALA A 66 -5.61 -1.71 6.61
C ALA A 66 -5.99 -3.11 6.09
N MET A 67 -5.60 -3.44 4.84
CA MET A 67 -5.86 -4.78 4.28
C MET A 67 -5.08 -5.90 4.98
N ALA A 68 -3.90 -5.59 5.53
CA ALA A 68 -3.08 -6.53 6.28
C ALA A 68 -3.40 -6.58 7.79
N GLY A 69 -4.34 -5.75 8.26
CA GLY A 69 -4.67 -5.61 9.68
C GLY A 69 -3.54 -5.05 10.55
N GLU A 70 -2.60 -4.29 9.97
CA GLU A 70 -1.49 -3.68 10.72
C GLU A 70 -1.77 -2.20 11.01
N PRO A 71 -1.48 -1.70 12.23
CA PRO A 71 -1.49 -0.27 12.53
C PRO A 71 -0.49 0.49 11.63
N PRO A 72 -0.89 1.59 10.98
CA PRO A 72 -0.06 2.26 9.97
C PRO A 72 1.16 2.98 10.54
N GLY A 73 1.23 3.21 11.86
CA GLY A 73 2.21 4.12 12.48
C GLY A 73 3.67 3.84 12.12
N ARG A 74 4.10 2.58 12.14
CA ARG A 74 5.48 2.19 11.81
C ARG A 74 5.82 2.45 10.34
N LEU A 75 4.95 2.00 9.43
CA LEU A 75 5.14 2.20 7.99
C LEU A 75 4.98 3.66 7.59
N MET A 76 4.16 4.42 8.32
CA MET A 76 3.96 5.84 8.07
C MET A 76 5.16 6.68 8.47
N ALA A 77 5.77 6.40 9.62
CA ALA A 77 7.03 7.03 10.00
C ALA A 77 8.14 6.73 8.96
N LEU A 78 8.18 5.50 8.43
CA LEU A 78 9.12 5.13 7.37
C LEU A 78 8.81 5.84 6.04
N TRP A 79 7.53 6.06 5.74
CA TRP A 79 7.10 6.81 4.56
C TRP A 79 7.54 8.28 4.62
N GLU A 80 7.46 8.93 5.79
CA GLU A 80 7.87 10.32 5.97
C GLU A 80 9.39 10.51 5.75
N LEU A 81 10.20 9.56 6.21
CA LEU A 81 11.64 9.54 5.92
C LEU A 81 11.92 9.33 4.42
N ALA A 82 11.19 8.41 3.79
CA ALA A 82 11.29 8.15 2.36
C ALA A 82 10.83 9.34 1.50
N ASP A 83 9.82 10.10 1.93
CA ASP A 83 9.38 11.33 1.27
C ASP A 83 10.44 12.44 1.36
N GLY A 84 11.13 12.54 2.50
CA GLY A 84 12.25 13.46 2.69
C GLY A 84 13.42 13.16 1.75
N GLU A 85 13.81 11.89 1.64
CA GLU A 85 14.85 11.43 0.69
C GLU A 85 14.41 11.65 -0.77
N TRP A 86 13.20 11.19 -1.13
CA TRP A 86 12.68 11.27 -2.49
C TRP A 86 12.50 12.70 -3.00
N SER A 87 12.10 13.62 -2.10
CA SER A 87 11.90 15.04 -2.43
C SER A 87 13.21 15.83 -2.49
N GLY A 88 14.37 15.24 -2.17
CA GLY A 88 15.63 15.96 -2.00
C GLY A 88 15.65 16.93 -0.82
N ARG A 89 14.62 16.87 0.05
CA ARG A 89 14.51 17.70 1.26
C ARG A 89 15.52 17.26 2.34
N ALA A 90 15.93 16.00 2.33
CA ALA A 90 16.97 15.48 3.22
C ALA A 90 18.36 16.04 2.89
N ASP A 91 18.62 16.36 1.62
CA ASP A 91 19.89 16.96 1.16
C ASP A 91 19.89 18.50 1.24
N SER A 92 18.71 19.11 1.41
CA SER A 92 18.53 20.56 1.58
C SER A 92 18.13 20.88 3.01
N ALA A 93 19.01 20.60 3.97
CA ALA A 93 18.95 21.27 5.26
C ALA A 93 19.41 22.74 5.06
N PRO A 94 18.70 23.74 5.63
CA PRO A 94 19.27 25.09 5.75
C PRO A 94 20.50 25.04 6.66
N ASP A 95 21.55 25.77 6.29
CA ASP A 95 22.75 25.96 7.11
C ASP A 95 22.37 26.29 8.57
N PRO A 96 22.95 25.61 9.57
CA PRO A 96 22.82 26.04 10.95
C PRO A 96 23.58 27.36 11.12
N VAL A 97 22.82 28.46 11.21
CA VAL A 97 23.32 29.73 11.73
C VAL A 97 23.92 29.50 13.11
N VAL A 98 25.23 29.72 13.18
CA VAL A 98 26.08 29.69 14.36
C VAL A 98 25.54 30.67 15.40
N ALA A 99 25.16 30.17 16.57
CA ALA A 99 25.03 30.96 17.79
C ALA A 99 25.80 30.25 18.91
N ALA A 100 26.78 31.00 19.45
CA ALA A 100 27.83 30.54 20.32
C ALA A 100 27.35 30.02 21.69
N ALA A 101 28.01 28.98 22.18
CA ALA A 101 27.99 28.55 23.57
C ALA A 101 28.97 29.39 24.42
N PRO A 102 28.78 29.44 25.75
CA PRO A 102 29.89 29.49 26.68
C PRO A 102 29.99 28.22 27.52
N THR A 103 31.23 27.75 27.62
CA THR A 103 31.78 26.58 28.32
C THR A 103 31.77 26.74 29.85
N VAL A 104 31.52 25.66 30.60
CA VAL A 104 32.16 25.41 31.92
C VAL A 104 32.55 23.94 32.03
N ALA A 105 33.73 23.71 32.60
CA ALA A 105 34.59 22.53 32.51
C ALA A 105 34.24 21.36 33.46
N ARG A 106 34.87 20.22 33.13
CA ARG A 106 34.98 18.95 33.88
C ARG A 106 36.10 19.03 34.95
N PRO A 107 36.18 18.03 35.86
CA PRO A 107 37.37 17.16 35.84
C PRO A 107 37.10 15.65 36.01
N ASP A 108 38.13 14.88 35.64
CA ASP A 108 38.28 13.40 35.52
C ASP A 108 38.65 12.67 36.84
N ASP A 109 38.59 11.33 36.80
CA ASP A 109 39.58 10.33 37.28
C ASP A 109 38.91 8.93 37.31
N GLY A 110 39.44 7.75 36.93
CA GLY A 110 40.72 7.24 36.40
C GLY A 110 40.61 5.68 36.32
N GLY A 111 41.26 5.02 35.35
CA GLY A 111 41.44 3.53 35.28
C GLY A 111 42.73 3.07 36.01
N PRO A 112 43.33 1.85 35.80
CA PRO A 112 43.13 0.79 34.76
C PRO A 112 43.38 -0.71 35.18
N GLY A 113 43.38 -1.66 34.21
CA GLY A 113 44.17 -2.93 34.18
C GLY A 113 43.37 -4.26 34.14
N ASP A 114 43.26 -5.02 33.02
CA ASP A 114 44.18 -5.98 32.33
C ASP A 114 44.16 -7.45 32.83
N GLY A 115 44.02 -8.44 31.92
CA GLY A 115 44.23 -9.88 32.21
C GLY A 115 43.64 -10.88 31.20
N ARG A 116 44.46 -11.79 30.64
CA ARG A 116 44.27 -12.55 29.38
C ARG A 116 44.23 -14.10 29.56
N SER A 117 43.57 -14.81 28.62
CA SER A 117 43.77 -16.23 28.15
C SER A 117 43.33 -17.41 29.06
N VAL A 118 42.95 -18.65 28.64
CA VAL A 118 43.33 -19.58 27.53
C VAL A 118 42.16 -20.57 27.18
N ARG A 119 42.24 -21.19 25.99
CA ARG A 119 41.36 -22.18 25.30
C ARG A 119 41.52 -23.67 25.73
N SER A 120 40.56 -24.53 25.33
CA SER A 120 40.66 -25.91 24.70
C SER A 120 39.46 -26.78 25.14
N ALA A 121 38.60 -27.41 24.32
CA ALA A 121 38.67 -28.34 23.16
C ALA A 121 38.55 -29.86 23.55
N GLU A 122 37.31 -30.41 23.40
CA GLU A 122 36.84 -31.77 22.94
C GLU A 122 37.51 -33.11 23.39
N PRO A 123 37.05 -34.34 22.97
CA PRO A 123 35.71 -35.01 22.99
C PRO A 123 35.75 -36.51 23.43
N GLY A 124 34.62 -37.25 23.43
CA GLY A 124 34.63 -38.72 23.13
C GLY A 124 33.69 -39.71 23.87
N GLN A 125 32.81 -40.36 23.09
CA GLN A 125 32.60 -41.83 22.95
C GLN A 125 31.61 -42.68 23.85
N ALA A 126 30.46 -43.02 23.22
CA ALA A 126 29.71 -44.29 23.06
C ALA A 126 29.67 -45.46 24.10
N ARG A 127 28.45 -46.04 24.32
CA ARG A 127 28.09 -47.45 23.97
C ARG A 127 26.59 -47.83 24.18
N ARG A 128 26.16 -48.88 23.46
CA ARG A 128 24.80 -49.42 23.19
C ARG A 128 24.32 -50.50 24.18
N GLY A 129 23.00 -50.75 24.18
CA GLY A 129 22.32 -52.00 24.62
C GLY A 129 20.86 -52.05 24.12
N HIS A 130 20.31 -53.23 23.84
CA HIS A 130 19.29 -53.51 22.81
C HIS A 130 18.11 -54.39 23.34
N VAL A 131 16.95 -54.28 22.66
CA VAL A 131 15.78 -55.21 22.45
C VAL A 131 14.85 -55.69 23.59
N GLY A 132 13.54 -55.64 23.29
CA GLY A 132 12.51 -56.57 23.78
C GLY A 132 11.09 -56.21 23.30
N LEU A 133 10.58 -56.88 22.25
CA LEU A 133 9.19 -56.83 21.75
C LEU A 133 8.36 -57.99 22.33
N GLY A 134 7.04 -57.79 22.46
CA GLY A 134 6.02 -58.84 22.65
C GLY A 134 4.92 -58.33 23.59
N GLY A 135 3.61 -58.48 23.38
CA GLY A 135 2.85 -59.44 22.57
C GLY A 135 1.57 -59.74 23.37
N TRP A 136 0.45 -59.84 22.66
CA TRP A 136 -0.96 -59.78 23.12
C TRP A 136 -1.47 -61.00 23.94
N ALA A 137 -2.61 -60.77 24.61
CA ALA A 137 -3.72 -61.70 24.97
C ALA A 137 -3.75 -62.42 26.34
N GLY A 138 -4.81 -62.15 27.13
CA GLY A 138 -5.31 -63.02 28.22
C GLY A 138 -6.29 -62.33 29.20
N PRO A 139 -7.34 -63.01 29.72
CA PRO A 139 -8.69 -62.45 29.82
C PRO A 139 -9.16 -62.18 31.26
N ARG A 140 -9.40 -60.91 31.62
CA ARG A 140 -10.20 -60.49 32.81
C ARG A 140 -10.97 -59.18 32.61
N GLY A 141 -11.52 -58.95 31.41
CA GLY A 141 -12.80 -58.23 31.32
C GLY A 141 -13.84 -59.16 31.97
N TRP A 142 -14.71 -58.75 32.88
CA TRP A 142 -15.81 -57.84 32.61
C TRP A 142 -16.23 -57.07 33.88
N ALA A 143 -15.32 -56.85 34.83
CA ALA A 143 -15.63 -56.12 36.07
C ALA A 143 -15.34 -54.61 36.00
N VAL A 144 -14.52 -54.15 35.04
CA VAL A 144 -14.05 -52.75 35.00
C VAL A 144 -14.98 -51.83 34.19
N VAL A 145 -15.81 -52.38 33.28
CA VAL A 145 -16.67 -51.56 32.39
C VAL A 145 -17.84 -50.92 33.14
N ALA A 146 -18.37 -51.56 34.18
CA ALA A 146 -19.51 -51.02 34.95
C ALA A 146 -19.13 -49.79 35.81
N ALA A 147 -17.89 -49.71 36.28
CA ALA A 147 -17.44 -48.60 37.13
C ALA A 147 -17.19 -47.29 36.35
N VAL A 148 -16.83 -47.37 35.07
CA VAL A 148 -16.50 -46.19 34.24
C VAL A 148 -17.77 -45.46 33.78
N VAL A 149 -18.88 -46.16 33.56
CA VAL A 149 -20.13 -45.56 33.07
C VAL A 149 -20.79 -44.66 34.13
N CYS A 150 -20.72 -45.02 35.41
CA CYS A 150 -21.30 -44.20 36.49
C CYS A 150 -20.54 -42.89 36.72
N VAL A 151 -19.23 -42.87 36.51
CA VAL A 151 -18.41 -41.65 36.72
C VAL A 151 -18.63 -40.62 35.60
N VAL A 152 -18.81 -41.06 34.35
CA VAL A 152 -19.05 -40.15 33.21
C VAL A 152 -20.44 -39.51 33.27
N ALA A 153 -21.47 -40.24 33.72
CA ALA A 153 -22.82 -39.71 33.84
C ALA A 153 -22.94 -38.59 34.90
N VAL A 154 -22.23 -38.73 36.03
CA VAL A 154 -22.23 -37.71 37.10
C VAL A 154 -21.44 -36.47 36.68
N ALA A 155 -20.33 -36.63 35.95
CA ALA A 155 -19.54 -35.50 35.44
C ALA A 155 -20.31 -34.67 34.40
N ALA A 156 -21.12 -35.31 33.54
CA ALA A 156 -21.94 -34.61 32.53
C ALA A 156 -23.09 -33.80 33.18
N ALA A 157 -23.71 -34.32 34.24
CA ALA A 157 -24.79 -33.63 34.94
C ALA A 157 -24.30 -32.36 35.67
N VAL A 158 -23.09 -32.40 36.25
CA VAL A 158 -22.47 -31.23 36.89
C VAL A 158 -22.02 -30.19 35.86
N TRP A 159 -21.56 -30.61 34.68
CA TRP A 159 -21.20 -29.68 33.61
C TRP A 159 -22.38 -28.88 33.07
N VAL A 160 -23.57 -29.49 32.93
CA VAL A 160 -24.77 -28.79 32.45
C VAL A 160 -25.32 -27.81 33.50
N ALA A 161 -25.17 -28.12 34.78
CA ALA A 161 -25.69 -27.30 35.88
C ALA A 161 -24.85 -26.03 36.17
N VAL A 162 -23.63 -25.92 35.66
CA VAL A 162 -22.68 -24.82 35.98
C VAL A 162 -22.48 -23.84 34.81
N LEU A 163 -23.21 -23.97 33.69
CA LEU A 163 -23.19 -22.90 32.69
C LEU A 163 -23.81 -21.62 33.26
N PRO A 164 -23.07 -20.49 33.29
CA PRO A 164 -23.67 -19.20 33.61
C PRO A 164 -24.66 -18.86 32.49
N ASN A 165 -25.91 -18.64 32.90
CA ASN A 165 -26.98 -18.13 32.06
C ASN A 165 -26.59 -16.69 31.64
N THR A 166 -25.82 -16.57 30.56
CA THR A 166 -25.47 -15.27 29.99
C THR A 166 -26.68 -14.75 29.25
N GLY A 167 -27.53 -14.05 30.02
CA GLY A 167 -28.58 -13.20 29.48
C GLY A 167 -27.99 -12.33 28.38
N SER A 168 -28.54 -12.48 27.18
CA SER A 168 -28.21 -11.69 26.00
C SER A 168 -28.60 -10.24 26.24
N ASN A 169 -27.74 -9.49 26.91
CA ASN A 169 -27.75 -8.04 26.85
C ASN A 169 -27.51 -7.69 25.38
N GLY A 170 -28.60 -7.28 24.72
CA GLY A 170 -28.62 -6.80 23.36
C GLY A 170 -27.73 -5.56 23.22
N SER A 171 -26.43 -5.78 23.13
CA SER A 171 -25.53 -4.87 22.46
C SER A 171 -25.93 -4.92 21.00
N THR A 172 -26.69 -3.93 20.54
CA THR A 172 -26.80 -3.60 19.13
C THR A 172 -25.38 -3.46 18.59
N ALA A 173 -24.83 -4.55 18.06
CA ALA A 173 -23.60 -4.54 17.30
C ALA A 173 -23.83 -3.53 16.19
N ARG A 174 -23.19 -2.36 16.31
CA ARG A 174 -23.20 -1.33 15.28
C ARG A 174 -22.54 -1.98 14.08
N VAL A 175 -23.34 -2.46 13.14
CA VAL A 175 -22.88 -3.03 11.89
C VAL A 175 -21.92 -2.01 11.27
N PRO A 176 -20.66 -2.36 11.01
CA PRO A 176 -19.73 -1.42 10.40
C PRO A 176 -20.34 -0.99 9.07
N SER A 177 -20.53 0.32 8.93
CA SER A 177 -21.11 0.89 7.72
C SER A 177 -20.20 0.56 6.54
N THR A 178 -20.67 -0.25 5.60
CA THR A 178 -19.94 -0.64 4.37
C THR A 178 -19.82 0.51 3.36
N ALA A 179 -20.14 1.74 3.77
CA ALA A 179 -20.04 2.90 2.89
C ALA A 179 -18.56 3.26 2.66
N PRO A 180 -18.14 3.48 1.40
CA PRO A 180 -16.78 3.89 1.11
C PRO A 180 -16.49 5.26 1.77
N PRO A 181 -15.28 5.48 2.30
CA PRO A 181 -14.93 6.71 3.01
C PRO A 181 -15.09 7.93 2.11
N PRO A 182 -15.52 9.09 2.64
CA PRO A 182 -15.75 10.28 1.83
C PRO A 182 -14.50 10.69 1.04
N PRO A 183 -14.65 11.33 -0.13
CA PRO A 183 -13.50 11.76 -0.91
C PRO A 183 -12.68 12.82 -0.17
N GLY A 184 -11.37 12.84 -0.41
CA GLY A 184 -10.43 13.78 0.22
C GLY A 184 -10.48 15.21 -0.34
N CYS A 185 -11.34 15.47 -1.32
CA CYS A 185 -11.51 16.79 -1.93
C CYS A 185 -12.89 16.93 -2.60
N ARG A 186 -13.28 18.16 -2.94
CA ARG A 186 -14.45 18.45 -3.78
C ARG A 186 -14.22 19.69 -4.66
N GLY A 187 -14.75 19.66 -5.88
CA GLY A 187 -14.72 20.76 -6.86
C GLY A 187 -13.32 21.28 -7.11
N GLN A 188 -13.17 22.60 -6.99
CA GLN A 188 -11.88 23.30 -7.11
C GLN A 188 -10.79 22.75 -6.17
N GLY A 189 -11.16 22.25 -4.99
CA GLY A 189 -10.21 21.64 -4.05
C GLY A 189 -9.58 20.33 -4.55
N CYS A 190 -10.10 19.74 -5.63
CA CYS A 190 -9.55 18.57 -6.30
C CYS A 190 -8.56 18.91 -7.41
N VAL A 191 -8.52 20.15 -7.88
CA VAL A 191 -7.73 20.52 -9.07
C VAL A 191 -6.24 20.24 -8.84
N GLY A 192 -5.63 19.53 -9.77
CA GLY A 192 -4.21 19.13 -9.72
C GLY A 192 -3.91 17.95 -8.80
N LYS A 193 -4.91 17.41 -8.07
CA LYS A 193 -4.74 16.22 -7.24
C LYS A 193 -5.00 14.95 -8.03
N ASP A 194 -4.44 13.85 -7.55
CA ASP A 194 -4.63 12.52 -8.13
C ASP A 194 -6.04 11.97 -7.77
N PRO A 195 -6.82 11.49 -8.76
CA PRO A 195 -8.17 10.98 -8.54
C PRO A 195 -8.21 9.70 -7.70
N GLY A 196 -7.19 8.86 -7.74
CA GLY A 196 -7.06 7.67 -6.90
C GLY A 196 -6.79 8.04 -5.45
N LEU A 197 -5.85 8.96 -5.20
CA LEU A 197 -5.48 9.42 -3.84
C LEU A 197 -6.65 10.07 -3.11
N MET A 198 -7.47 10.83 -3.84
CA MET A 198 -8.63 11.50 -3.26
C MET A 198 -9.86 10.59 -3.15
N GLY A 199 -9.77 9.33 -3.57
CA GLY A 199 -10.90 8.39 -3.58
C GLY A 199 -11.99 8.74 -4.59
N CYS A 200 -11.65 9.53 -5.62
CA CYS A 200 -12.55 9.97 -6.69
C CYS A 200 -12.63 8.93 -7.82
N GLY A 201 -11.56 8.18 -8.06
CA GLY A 201 -11.42 7.18 -9.11
C GLY A 201 -11.98 5.79 -8.79
N MET A 202 -12.59 5.60 -7.62
CA MET A 202 -13.16 4.29 -7.24
C MET A 202 -14.29 3.88 -8.20
N PRO A 203 -14.34 2.60 -8.64
CA PRO A 203 -15.33 2.14 -9.63
C PRO A 203 -16.79 2.49 -9.29
N SER A 204 -17.13 2.54 -7.99
CA SER A 204 -18.47 2.90 -7.50
C SER A 204 -18.81 4.39 -7.58
N ARG A 205 -17.83 5.28 -7.84
CA ARG A 205 -18.00 6.74 -7.85
C ARG A 205 -17.74 7.38 -9.22
N VAL A 206 -16.94 6.73 -10.06
CA VAL A 206 -16.52 7.29 -11.33
C VAL A 206 -17.35 6.74 -12.49
N ARG A 207 -17.69 7.63 -13.43
CA ARG A 207 -18.33 7.28 -14.70
C ARG A 207 -17.56 7.87 -15.88
N ALA A 208 -17.72 7.27 -17.05
CA ALA A 208 -17.30 7.83 -18.32
C ALA A 208 -18.22 9.00 -18.70
N LEU A 209 -17.67 10.05 -19.32
CA LEU A 209 -18.45 11.09 -20.00
C LEU A 209 -18.38 10.84 -21.52
N GLY A 210 -19.32 10.05 -22.03
CA GLY A 210 -19.39 9.69 -23.45
C GLY A 210 -18.63 8.40 -23.82
N PRO A 211 -18.67 8.00 -25.10
CA PRO A 211 -17.90 6.86 -25.60
C PRO A 211 -16.40 7.17 -25.64
N PRO A 212 -15.53 6.13 -25.67
CA PRO A 212 -14.10 6.32 -25.91
C PRO A 212 -13.82 7.02 -27.24
N LEU A 213 -12.97 8.03 -27.20
CA LEU A 213 -12.47 8.75 -28.36
C LEU A 213 -11.24 8.04 -28.94
N ARG A 214 -10.98 8.22 -30.23
CA ARG A 214 -9.80 7.68 -30.91
C ARG A 214 -8.97 8.81 -31.49
N THR A 215 -7.66 8.77 -31.25
CA THR A 215 -6.70 9.71 -31.81
C THR A 215 -6.22 9.25 -33.19
N SER A 216 -5.53 10.12 -33.92
CA SER A 216 -4.88 9.78 -35.20
C SER A 216 -3.88 8.62 -35.08
N THR A 217 -3.24 8.45 -33.92
CA THR A 217 -2.30 7.34 -33.66
C THR A 217 -3.01 6.04 -33.25
N GLY A 218 -4.34 6.03 -33.19
CA GLY A 218 -5.13 4.89 -32.73
C GLY A 218 -5.23 4.75 -31.21
N ALA A 219 -4.67 5.69 -30.44
CA ALA A 219 -4.81 5.70 -28.99
C ALA A 219 -6.26 5.96 -28.59
N ARG A 220 -6.70 5.34 -27.49
CA ARG A 220 -8.05 5.50 -26.98
C ARG A 220 -8.05 6.42 -25.77
N LEU A 221 -8.98 7.37 -25.76
CA LEU A 221 -9.09 8.38 -24.72
C LEU A 221 -10.49 8.39 -24.12
N GLU A 222 -10.59 8.64 -22.81
CA GLU A 222 -11.89 8.77 -22.12
C GLU A 222 -11.87 9.85 -21.05
N PHE A 223 -12.94 10.65 -21.01
CA PHE A 223 -13.23 11.54 -19.89
C PHE A 223 -13.84 10.75 -18.73
N ARG A 224 -13.25 10.90 -17.54
CA ARG A 224 -13.72 10.31 -16.29
C ARG A 224 -14.25 11.41 -15.39
N TYR A 225 -15.37 11.15 -14.73
CA TYR A 225 -16.03 12.09 -13.83
C TYR A 225 -16.51 11.42 -12.55
N SER A 226 -16.29 12.08 -11.42
CA SER A 226 -16.80 11.66 -10.11
C SER A 226 -17.77 12.69 -9.56
N ALA A 227 -19.04 12.31 -9.42
CA ALA A 227 -20.07 13.18 -8.87
C ALA A 227 -19.83 13.52 -7.39
N ALA A 228 -19.28 12.57 -6.63
CA ALA A 228 -18.93 12.76 -5.22
C ALA A 228 -17.86 13.85 -5.05
N CYS A 229 -16.89 13.90 -5.98
CA CYS A 229 -15.81 14.87 -5.96
C CYS A 229 -16.10 16.15 -6.76
N ALA A 230 -17.15 16.18 -7.60
CA ALA A 230 -17.36 17.26 -8.59
C ALA A 230 -16.09 17.57 -9.40
N ALA A 231 -15.38 16.51 -9.82
CA ALA A 231 -14.08 16.60 -10.48
C ALA A 231 -14.00 15.64 -11.67
N ALA A 232 -13.23 16.02 -12.67
CA ALA A 232 -13.02 15.25 -13.89
C ALA A 232 -11.53 15.07 -14.21
N TRP A 233 -11.20 14.07 -15.01
CA TRP A 233 -9.86 13.83 -15.55
C TRP A 233 -9.95 13.03 -16.84
N ALA A 234 -8.86 12.95 -17.60
CA ALA A 234 -8.77 12.11 -18.78
C ALA A 234 -7.92 10.87 -18.51
N ARG A 235 -8.22 9.77 -19.22
CA ARG A 235 -7.34 8.60 -19.31
C ARG A 235 -7.06 8.23 -20.76
N ILE A 236 -5.88 7.69 -21.03
CA ILE A 236 -5.45 7.21 -22.34
C ILE A 236 -4.88 5.79 -22.24
N TRP A 237 -5.14 4.96 -23.25
CA TRP A 237 -4.61 3.61 -23.37
C TRP A 237 -4.44 3.22 -24.85
N HIS A 238 -3.72 2.13 -25.16
CA HIS A 238 -3.26 1.81 -26.53
C HIS A 238 -2.41 2.93 -27.13
N SER A 239 -1.51 3.50 -26.31
CA SER A 239 -0.68 4.63 -26.68
C SER A 239 0.79 4.23 -26.81
N HIS A 240 1.61 5.13 -27.36
CA HIS A 240 3.05 4.94 -27.52
C HIS A 240 3.84 5.85 -26.59
N ILE A 241 5.08 5.47 -26.30
CA ILE A 241 6.00 6.26 -25.47
C ILE A 241 6.21 7.65 -26.09
N GLY A 242 6.22 8.68 -25.23
CA GLY A 242 6.33 10.09 -25.60
C GLY A 242 5.00 10.76 -25.91
N ASN A 243 3.90 9.99 -26.07
CA ASN A 243 2.58 10.60 -26.23
C ASN A 243 2.14 11.30 -24.95
N VAL A 244 1.45 12.42 -25.10
CA VAL A 244 0.97 13.22 -23.99
C VAL A 244 -0.53 13.45 -24.10
N ILE A 245 -1.21 13.41 -22.96
CA ILE A 245 -2.57 13.92 -22.82
C ILE A 245 -2.62 15.09 -21.85
N GLU A 246 -3.44 16.07 -22.18
CA GLU A 246 -3.71 17.22 -21.32
C GLU A 246 -5.21 17.43 -21.17
N VAL A 247 -5.68 17.70 -19.96
CA VAL A 247 -7.09 18.05 -19.69
C VAL A 247 -7.21 19.42 -19.05
N SER A 248 -8.26 20.17 -19.40
CA SER A 248 -8.62 21.45 -18.79
C SER A 248 -10.13 21.56 -18.65
N SER A 249 -10.55 22.48 -17.79
CA SER A 249 -11.94 22.88 -17.59
C SER A 249 -12.04 24.40 -17.63
N GLY A 250 -12.85 24.94 -18.54
CA GLY A 250 -13.25 26.36 -18.54
C GLY A 250 -12.10 27.36 -18.60
N GLY A 251 -11.00 27.05 -19.29
CA GLY A 251 -9.82 27.92 -19.39
C GLY A 251 -8.87 27.83 -18.18
N GLY A 252 -9.13 26.94 -17.23
CA GLY A 252 -8.21 26.64 -16.14
C GLY A 252 -6.90 26.02 -16.64
N ARG A 253 -5.89 25.98 -15.76
CA ARG A 253 -4.56 25.40 -16.06
C ARG A 253 -4.69 23.95 -16.53
N TRP A 254 -4.12 23.66 -17.69
CA TRP A 254 -4.00 22.31 -18.24
C TRP A 254 -3.27 21.36 -17.29
N ARG A 255 -3.76 20.13 -17.19
CA ARG A 255 -3.16 19.04 -16.42
C ARG A 255 -2.69 17.96 -17.37
N ARG A 256 -1.39 17.71 -17.33
CA ARG A 256 -0.65 16.88 -18.27
C ARG A 256 -0.36 15.51 -17.67
N ALA A 257 -0.40 14.47 -18.49
CA ALA A 257 0.19 13.17 -18.22
C ALA A 257 0.85 12.64 -19.49
N GLU A 258 2.02 12.02 -19.33
CA GLU A 258 2.84 11.49 -20.42
C GLU A 258 2.92 9.97 -20.32
N VAL A 259 2.94 9.31 -21.47
CA VAL A 259 3.24 7.88 -21.60
C VAL A 259 4.76 7.74 -21.62
N ALA A 260 5.37 7.52 -20.46
CA ALA A 260 6.82 7.67 -20.29
C ALA A 260 7.61 6.39 -20.60
N ASP A 261 6.98 5.22 -20.42
CA ASP A 261 7.65 3.93 -20.58
C ASP A 261 6.74 2.84 -21.16
N THR A 262 7.31 1.65 -21.37
CA THR A 262 6.58 0.50 -21.95
C THR A 262 5.44 0.02 -21.07
N TYR A 263 5.44 0.28 -19.76
CA TYR A 263 4.33 -0.10 -18.88
C TYR A 263 3.12 0.80 -19.09
N ASP A 264 3.35 2.10 -19.28
CA ASP A 264 2.29 3.05 -19.62
C ASP A 264 1.61 2.71 -20.96
N THR A 265 2.31 2.02 -21.88
CA THR A 265 1.72 1.54 -23.13
C THR A 265 0.83 0.30 -22.97
N GLN A 266 1.09 -0.52 -21.95
CA GLN A 266 0.36 -1.76 -21.66
C GLN A 266 -0.89 -1.49 -20.82
N GLU A 267 -0.86 -0.44 -20.01
CA GLU A 267 -1.95 -0.01 -19.13
C GLU A 267 -2.56 1.32 -19.60
N TYR A 268 -3.37 1.94 -18.74
CA TYR A 268 -3.81 3.31 -18.96
C TYR A 268 -3.01 4.31 -18.12
N VAL A 269 -2.80 5.48 -18.69
CA VAL A 269 -2.30 6.67 -18.00
C VAL A 269 -3.46 7.63 -17.78
N PHE A 270 -3.43 8.42 -16.70
CA PHE A 270 -4.46 9.41 -16.41
C PHE A 270 -3.87 10.74 -15.97
N THR A 271 -4.60 11.82 -16.25
CA THR A 271 -4.22 13.17 -15.82
C THR A 271 -4.60 13.42 -14.36
N PRO A 272 -3.93 14.35 -13.68
CA PRO A 272 -4.48 14.97 -12.48
C PRO A 272 -5.87 15.57 -12.73
N MET A 273 -6.66 15.71 -11.67
CA MET A 273 -8.04 16.20 -11.77
C MET A 273 -8.13 17.69 -12.15
N VAL A 274 -9.22 18.02 -12.82
CA VAL A 274 -9.70 19.38 -13.10
C VAL A 274 -11.09 19.56 -12.50
N ASP A 275 -11.54 20.81 -12.41
CA ASP A 275 -12.88 21.11 -11.90
C ASP A 275 -13.94 20.53 -12.84
N GLY A 276 -14.82 19.71 -12.28
CA GLY A 276 -15.89 19.02 -13.00
C GLY A 276 -17.26 19.65 -12.78
N THR A 277 -17.34 20.79 -12.10
CA THR A 277 -18.61 21.46 -11.78
C THR A 277 -19.40 21.78 -13.06
N ASP A 278 -18.72 22.28 -14.09
CA ASP A 278 -19.30 22.49 -15.42
C ASP A 278 -18.65 21.54 -16.43
N ARG A 279 -19.32 20.41 -16.68
CA ARG A 279 -18.81 19.34 -17.55
C ARG A 279 -18.76 19.75 -19.03
N THR A 280 -19.53 20.76 -19.44
CA THR A 280 -19.57 21.21 -20.84
C THR A 280 -18.32 21.98 -21.23
N LYS A 281 -17.55 22.45 -20.25
CA LYS A 281 -16.30 23.20 -20.45
C LYS A 281 -15.06 22.32 -20.39
N LEU A 282 -15.22 21.01 -20.27
CA LEU A 282 -14.11 20.08 -20.26
C LEU A 282 -13.54 19.94 -21.66
N ARG A 283 -12.21 20.01 -21.76
CA ARG A 283 -11.48 19.74 -22.99
C ARG A 283 -10.29 18.86 -22.69
N VAL A 284 -10.01 17.96 -23.61
CA VAL A 284 -8.81 17.12 -23.56
C VAL A 284 -8.07 17.25 -24.88
N CYS A 285 -6.76 17.39 -24.82
CA CYS A 285 -5.91 17.39 -26.00
C CYS A 285 -4.90 16.27 -25.92
N PHE A 286 -4.58 15.72 -27.08
CA PHE A 286 -3.58 14.69 -27.30
C PHE A 286 -2.44 15.26 -28.15
N GLU A 287 -1.22 15.01 -27.73
CA GLU A 287 0.01 15.39 -28.43
C GLU A 287 0.82 14.11 -28.74
N PRO A 288 1.04 13.78 -30.03
CA PRO A 288 1.88 12.65 -30.42
C PRO A 288 3.36 12.88 -30.06
N GLY A 289 4.02 11.87 -29.48
CA GLY A 289 5.41 12.00 -29.01
C GLY A 289 6.46 12.12 -30.13
N GLY A 290 6.17 11.58 -31.31
CA GLY A 290 7.07 11.63 -32.48
C GLY A 290 7.02 12.93 -33.29
N GLY A 291 6.32 13.95 -32.79
CA GLY A 291 5.92 15.12 -33.58
C GLY A 291 4.66 14.82 -34.40
N GLY A 292 3.72 15.75 -34.41
CA GLY A 292 2.42 15.60 -35.06
C GLY A 292 1.46 16.72 -34.65
N THR A 293 0.30 16.75 -35.28
CA THR A 293 -0.74 17.75 -34.97
C THR A 293 -1.38 17.42 -33.63
N ARG A 294 -1.47 18.44 -32.75
CA ARG A 294 -2.24 18.35 -31.52
C ARG A 294 -3.73 18.20 -31.83
N GLU A 295 -4.37 17.18 -31.29
CA GLU A 295 -5.80 16.90 -31.46
C GLU A 295 -6.54 17.23 -30.16
N CYS A 296 -7.66 17.94 -30.22
CA CYS A 296 -8.44 18.29 -29.03
C CYS A 296 -9.89 17.84 -29.17
N PHE A 297 -10.48 17.42 -28.06
CA PHE A 297 -11.80 16.81 -28.00
C PHE A 297 -12.61 17.35 -26.81
N GLU A 298 -13.93 17.30 -26.97
CA GLU A 298 -14.92 17.64 -25.93
C GLU A 298 -15.73 16.40 -25.53
N PRO A 299 -16.34 16.37 -24.32
CA PRO A 299 -17.20 15.26 -23.92
C PRO A 299 -18.48 15.21 -24.77
N GLY A 300 -18.46 14.46 -25.87
CA GLY A 300 -19.62 14.30 -26.75
C GLY A 300 -19.31 14.21 -28.25
N GLY A 301 -18.08 14.56 -28.65
CA GLY A 301 -17.66 14.59 -30.06
C GLY A 301 -16.95 15.89 -30.38
#